data_AF-W7TF06-F1
#
_entry.id   AF-W7TF06-F1
#
_cell.length_a   1.000
_cell.length_b   1.000
_cell.length_c   1.000
_cell.angle_alpha   90.00
_cell.angle_beta   90.00
_cell.angle_gamma   90.00
#
_symmetry.space_group_name_H-M   'P 1'
#
loop_
_entity.id
_entity.type
_entity.pdbx_description
1 polymer ?
#
loop_
_entity_poly.entity_id
_entity_poly.type
_entity_poly.pdbx_seq_one_letter_code
_entity_poly.pdbx_strand_id
1 'polypeptide(L)'
;MAVAVGVASFVLYRNYRITLGFEQVLPGQIPYLALAVATAVLFGLLALFVNLAYRDALQREHADRWQVEETRRRLERAEEAADKRGPLELTALWALTQRRLDYYHALATSQAERSFRHAQRAVVVGFAVLVVAVAVVASTGSTVIVIAAGSIGVVGAALAAYLGRSFLRAQESTSERLRLYFSQPFAFSRQLSAERLLILLDSEDRAAAVRDLIRAIMELPLAPVDPIRKGRHSTGPL
;
A
#
# COMPACT_ATOMS: atom_id res chain seq x y z
N MET A 1 -8.21 4.13 24.79
CA MET A 1 -6.80 3.82 25.10
C MET A 1 -5.87 5.04 25.17
N ALA A 2 -5.95 6.03 24.28
CA ALA A 2 -5.11 7.25 24.37
C ALA A 2 -5.26 8.03 25.69
N VAL A 3 -6.47 8.06 26.27
CA VAL A 3 -6.72 8.66 27.58
C VAL A 3 -6.00 7.91 28.71
N ALA A 4 -5.87 6.59 28.62
CA ALA A 4 -5.20 5.79 29.66
C ALA A 4 -3.67 6.00 29.67
N VAL A 5 -3.06 6.20 28.49
CA VAL A 5 -1.62 6.51 28.38
C VAL A 5 -1.33 7.95 28.82
N GLY A 6 -2.23 8.89 28.52
CA GLY A 6 -2.15 10.26 29.01
C GLY A 6 -2.29 10.34 30.54
N VAL A 7 -3.21 9.57 31.13
CA VAL A 7 -3.40 9.49 32.58
C VAL A 7 -2.20 8.82 33.25
N ALA A 8 -1.64 7.74 32.69
CA ALA A 8 -0.44 7.09 33.24
C ALA A 8 0.79 8.02 33.23
N SER A 9 0.99 8.78 32.14
CA SER A 9 2.07 9.79 32.06
C SER A 9 1.85 10.96 33.02
N PHE A 10 0.60 11.41 33.18
CA PHE A 10 0.25 12.47 34.13
C PHE A 10 0.41 12.01 35.59
N VAL A 11 0.09 10.75 35.90
CA VAL A 11 0.28 10.18 37.25
C VAL A 11 1.76 10.00 37.56
N LEU A 12 2.59 9.56 36.61
CA LEU A 12 4.06 9.50 36.79
C LEU A 12 4.67 10.89 36.97
N TYR A 13 4.24 11.88 36.18
CA TYR A 13 4.68 13.27 36.32
C TYR A 13 4.25 13.88 37.67
N ARG A 14 3.01 13.63 38.10
CA ARG A 14 2.48 14.12 39.37
C ARG A 14 3.15 13.46 40.57
N ASN A 15 3.44 12.17 40.51
CA ASN A 15 4.11 11.46 41.61
C ASN A 15 5.57 11.91 41.75
N TYR A 16 6.23 12.29 40.65
CA TYR A 16 7.56 12.92 40.69
C TYR A 16 7.53 14.35 41.27
N ARG A 17 6.42 15.08 41.07
CA ARG A 17 6.24 16.46 41.55
C ARG A 17 5.86 16.57 43.02
N ILE A 18 5.28 15.52 43.62
CA ILE A 18 4.86 15.54 45.04
C ILE A 18 6.05 15.32 45.99
N THR A 19 7.14 14.70 45.53
CA THR A 19 8.33 14.44 46.35
C THR A 19 9.37 15.56 46.33
N LEU A 20 9.29 16.51 45.39
CA LEU A 20 10.23 17.62 45.24
C LEU A 20 9.51 18.95 45.49
N GLY A 21 9.61 19.43 46.74
CA GLY A 21 9.21 20.78 47.12
C GLY A 21 9.87 21.82 46.20
N PHE A 22 9.08 22.80 45.77
CA PHE A 22 9.40 23.76 44.71
C PHE A 22 10.48 24.81 45.08
N GLU A 23 11.18 24.67 46.22
CA GLU A 23 12.05 25.71 46.77
C GLU A 23 13.57 25.52 46.57
N GLN A 24 14.04 24.43 45.95
CA GLN A 24 15.47 24.28 45.65
C GLN A 24 15.72 23.68 44.27
N VAL A 25 15.48 24.47 43.21
CA VAL A 25 16.00 24.15 41.87
C VAL A 25 17.48 24.54 41.85
N LEU A 26 18.34 23.61 42.29
CA LEU A 26 19.79 23.74 42.16
C LEU A 26 20.20 23.75 40.67
N PRO A 27 21.24 24.53 40.29
CA PRO A 27 21.68 24.70 38.90
C PRO A 27 22.05 23.38 38.17
N GLY A 28 22.24 22.27 38.88
CA GLY A 28 22.49 20.95 38.30
C GLY A 28 21.26 20.20 37.75
N GLN A 29 20.03 20.64 38.01
CA GLN A 29 18.81 19.93 37.59
C GLN A 29 18.20 20.41 36.25
N ILE A 30 18.70 21.53 35.71
CA ILE A 30 18.27 22.10 34.43
C ILE A 30 18.27 21.11 33.26
N PRO A 31 19.28 20.22 33.06
CA PRO A 31 19.28 19.30 31.92
C PRO A 31 18.17 18.24 32.00
N TYR A 32 17.83 17.77 33.20
CA TYR A 32 16.76 16.78 33.39
C TYR A 32 15.37 17.39 33.14
N LEU A 33 15.15 18.63 33.58
CA LEU A 33 13.90 19.35 33.29
C LEU A 33 13.75 19.63 31.79
N ALA A 34 14.82 20.02 31.10
CA ALA A 34 14.79 20.23 29.65
C ALA A 34 14.45 18.94 28.88
N LEU A 35 15.03 17.81 29.29
CA LEU A 35 14.76 16.51 28.68
C LEU A 35 13.32 16.05 28.94
N ALA A 36 12.81 16.22 30.16
CA ALA A 36 11.43 15.90 30.51
C ALA A 36 10.43 16.74 29.69
N VAL A 37 10.71 18.03 29.49
CA VAL A 37 9.89 18.90 28.63
C VAL A 37 9.99 18.47 27.16
N ALA A 38 11.18 18.17 26.65
CA ALA A 38 11.38 17.74 25.26
C ALA A 38 10.64 16.43 24.95
N THR A 39 10.74 15.45 25.85
CA THR A 39 10.01 14.17 25.72
C THR A 39 8.49 14.38 25.81
N ALA A 40 8.01 15.21 26.73
CA ALA A 40 6.59 15.53 26.84
C ALA A 40 6.04 16.22 25.57
N VAL A 41 6.79 17.17 25.01
CA VAL A 41 6.45 17.84 23.74
C VAL A 41 6.41 16.84 22.59
N LEU A 42 7.41 15.95 22.50
CA LEU A 42 7.47 14.92 21.46
C LEU A 42 6.29 13.95 21.54
N PHE A 43 5.92 13.50 22.74
CA PHE A 43 4.72 12.69 22.96
C PHE A 43 3.43 13.45 22.62
N GLY A 44 3.35 14.74 22.96
CA GLY A 44 2.23 15.60 22.60
C GLY A 44 2.05 15.74 21.09
N LEU A 45 3.15 15.97 20.36
CA LEU A 45 3.16 16.04 18.90
C LEU A 45 2.80 14.69 18.27
N LEU A 46 3.31 13.57 18.80
CA LEU A 46 2.95 12.24 18.34
C LEU A 46 1.46 11.96 18.54
N ALA A 47 0.91 12.27 19.72
CA ALA A 47 -0.50 12.08 20.02
C ALA A 47 -1.40 12.96 19.14
N LEU A 48 -1.00 14.21 18.89
CA LEU A 48 -1.68 15.11 17.97
C LEU A 48 -1.65 14.56 16.54
N PHE A 49 -0.49 14.11 16.06
CA PHE A 49 -0.34 13.52 14.74
C PHE A 49 -1.22 12.28 14.56
N VAL A 50 -1.21 11.36 15.53
CA VAL A 50 -2.07 10.16 15.53
C VAL A 50 -3.55 10.54 15.53
N ASN A 51 -3.94 11.55 16.32
CA ASN A 51 -5.32 12.02 16.38
C ASN A 51 -5.78 12.66 15.05
N LEU A 52 -4.96 13.52 14.46
CA LEU A 52 -5.23 14.11 13.15
C LEU A 52 -5.32 13.02 12.08
N ALA A 53 -4.38 12.08 12.06
CA ALA A 53 -4.41 10.94 11.13
C ALA A 53 -5.63 10.04 11.33
N TYR A 54 -6.11 9.87 12.57
CA TYR A 54 -7.31 9.12 12.89
C TYR A 54 -8.58 9.84 12.42
N ARG A 55 -8.67 11.16 12.64
CA ARG A 55 -9.79 11.97 12.15
C ARG A 55 -9.88 11.96 10.64
N ASP A 56 -8.74 12.11 9.98
CA ASP A 56 -8.64 12.10 8.52
C ASP A 56 -8.98 10.70 7.95
N ALA A 57 -8.67 9.63 8.70
CA ALA A 57 -9.10 8.27 8.33
C ALA A 57 -10.63 8.11 8.41
N LEU A 58 -11.25 8.59 9.49
CA LEU A 58 -12.70 8.46 9.69
C LEU A 58 -13.49 9.23 8.63
N GLN A 59 -13.07 10.45 8.28
CA GLN A 59 -13.76 11.26 7.27
C GLN A 59 -13.71 10.61 5.88
N ARG A 60 -12.55 10.03 5.52
CA ARG A 60 -12.34 9.42 4.21
C ARG A 60 -13.01 8.05 4.07
N GLU A 61 -13.18 7.32 5.17
CA GLU A 61 -13.90 6.05 5.15
C GLU A 61 -15.34 6.22 4.66
N HIS A 62 -16.00 7.32 5.01
CA HIS A 62 -17.32 7.64 4.48
C HIS A 62 -17.29 7.90 2.97
N ALA A 63 -16.36 8.73 2.50
CA ALA A 63 -16.24 9.06 1.07
C ALA A 63 -15.97 7.80 0.21
N ASP A 64 -15.07 6.93 0.68
CA ASP A 64 -14.78 5.68 -0.04
C ASP A 64 -15.98 4.73 -0.06
N ARG A 65 -16.73 4.61 1.07
CA ARG A 65 -17.93 3.76 1.11
C ARG A 65 -18.95 4.20 0.07
N TRP A 66 -19.15 5.51 -0.07
CA TRP A 66 -20.01 6.08 -1.12
C TRP A 66 -19.53 5.70 -2.52
N GLN A 67 -18.22 5.80 -2.79
CA GLN A 67 -17.67 5.49 -4.11
C GLN A 67 -17.79 3.99 -4.46
N VAL A 68 -17.56 3.10 -3.50
CA VAL A 68 -17.75 1.65 -3.67
C VAL A 68 -19.23 1.31 -3.86
N GLU A 69 -20.11 1.90 -3.06
CA GLU A 69 -21.56 1.71 -3.21
C GLU A 69 -22.06 2.21 -4.57
N GLU A 70 -21.57 3.35 -5.05
CA GLU A 70 -21.97 3.86 -6.35
C GLU A 70 -21.50 2.95 -7.49
N THR A 71 -20.26 2.46 -7.41
CA THR A 71 -19.71 1.52 -8.40
C THR A 71 -20.49 0.19 -8.36
N ARG A 72 -20.86 -0.28 -7.17
CA ARG A 72 -21.72 -1.45 -6.99
C ARG A 72 -23.11 -1.25 -7.59
N ARG A 73 -23.79 -0.14 -7.29
CA ARG A 73 -25.12 0.19 -7.85
C ARG A 73 -25.08 0.30 -9.38
N ARG A 74 -23.99 0.82 -9.96
CA ARG A 74 -23.79 0.88 -11.42
C ARG A 74 -23.66 -0.52 -12.02
N LEU A 75 -22.98 -1.44 -11.32
CA LEU A 75 -22.87 -2.83 -11.73
C LEU A 75 -24.24 -3.55 -11.64
N GLU A 76 -24.95 -3.42 -10.53
CA GLU A 76 -26.28 -4.02 -10.32
C GLU A 76 -27.27 -3.58 -11.41
N ARG A 77 -27.31 -2.28 -11.73
CA ARG A 77 -28.14 -1.77 -12.85
C ARG A 77 -27.76 -2.34 -14.21
N ALA A 78 -26.47 -2.62 -14.43
CA ALA A 78 -26.01 -3.21 -15.67
C ALA A 78 -26.33 -4.70 -15.75
N GLU A 79 -26.28 -5.41 -14.62
CA GLU A 79 -26.74 -6.81 -14.50
C GLU A 79 -28.24 -6.91 -14.78
N GLU A 80 -29.06 -6.06 -14.16
CA GLU A 80 -30.50 -6.01 -14.42
C GLU A 80 -30.84 -5.67 -15.88
N ALA A 81 -30.07 -4.78 -16.51
CA ALA A 81 -30.26 -4.43 -17.91
C ALA A 81 -29.85 -5.57 -18.86
N ALA A 82 -28.82 -6.34 -18.50
CA ALA A 82 -28.39 -7.51 -19.26
C ALA A 82 -29.41 -8.66 -19.14
N ASP A 83 -29.93 -8.91 -17.94
CA ASP A 83 -30.99 -9.91 -17.70
C ASP A 83 -32.25 -9.62 -18.52
N LYS A 84 -32.65 -8.35 -18.62
CA LYS A 84 -33.82 -7.92 -19.41
C LYS A 84 -33.63 -8.04 -20.93
N ARG A 85 -32.39 -7.93 -21.43
CA ARG A 85 -32.08 -8.02 -22.88
C ARG A 85 -31.81 -9.45 -23.36
N GLY A 86 -31.63 -10.38 -22.43
CA GLY A 86 -31.45 -11.80 -22.69
C GLY A 86 -29.97 -12.20 -22.84
N PRO A 87 -29.60 -13.43 -22.40
CA PRO A 87 -28.21 -13.89 -22.26
C PRO A 87 -27.42 -14.10 -23.57
N LEU A 88 -27.97 -13.71 -24.73
CA LEU A 88 -27.40 -13.95 -26.06
C LEU A 88 -26.92 -12.67 -26.77
N GLU A 89 -27.19 -11.49 -26.22
CA GLU A 89 -26.69 -10.24 -26.83
C GLU A 89 -25.22 -10.02 -26.41
N LEU A 90 -24.28 -10.33 -27.31
CA LEU A 90 -22.83 -10.21 -27.08
C LEU A 90 -22.43 -8.83 -26.54
N THR A 91 -23.08 -7.77 -27.03
CA THR A 91 -22.87 -6.38 -26.60
C THR A 91 -23.21 -6.17 -25.12
N ALA A 92 -24.30 -6.79 -24.63
CA ALA A 92 -24.72 -6.69 -23.23
C ALA A 92 -23.77 -7.45 -22.30
N LEU A 93 -23.34 -8.66 -22.72
CA LEU A 93 -22.33 -9.46 -22.02
C LEU A 93 -20.97 -8.77 -21.93
N TRP A 94 -20.52 -8.15 -23.02
CA TRP A 94 -19.29 -7.37 -23.05
C TRP A 94 -19.36 -6.15 -22.11
N ALA A 95 -20.43 -5.37 -22.19
CA ALA A 95 -20.62 -4.19 -21.33
C ALA A 95 -20.69 -4.57 -19.84
N LEU A 96 -21.30 -5.72 -19.51
CA LEU A 96 -21.33 -6.25 -18.15
C LEU A 96 -19.93 -6.68 -17.69
N THR A 97 -19.19 -7.39 -18.53
CA THR A 97 -17.83 -7.86 -18.21
C THR A 97 -16.89 -6.68 -17.94
N GLN A 98 -16.98 -5.63 -18.77
CA GLN A 98 -16.20 -4.41 -18.57
C GLN A 98 -16.53 -3.72 -17.25
N ARG A 99 -17.82 -3.63 -16.89
CA ARG A 99 -18.26 -3.04 -15.61
C ARG A 99 -17.81 -3.85 -14.40
N ARG A 100 -17.78 -5.18 -14.50
CA ARG A 100 -17.22 -6.04 -13.45
C ARG A 100 -15.72 -5.78 -13.28
N LEU A 101 -14.96 -5.68 -14.38
CA LEU A 101 -13.54 -5.34 -14.34
C LEU A 101 -13.32 -3.98 -13.67
N ASP A 102 -14.08 -2.95 -14.04
CA ASP A 102 -14.00 -1.62 -13.44
C ASP A 102 -14.28 -1.66 -11.93
N TYR A 103 -15.31 -2.41 -11.51
CA TYR A 103 -15.66 -2.59 -10.10
C TYR A 103 -14.53 -3.28 -9.31
N TYR A 104 -13.97 -4.37 -9.83
CA TYR A 104 -12.85 -5.06 -9.19
C TYR A 104 -11.59 -4.19 -9.15
N HIS A 105 -11.32 -3.41 -10.20
CA HIS A 105 -10.21 -2.47 -10.21
C HIS A 105 -10.36 -1.40 -9.14
N ALA A 106 -11.54 -0.79 -9.01
CA ALA A 106 -11.82 0.20 -7.97
C ALA A 106 -11.65 -0.37 -6.55
N LEU A 107 -12.07 -1.62 -6.32
CA LEU A 107 -11.86 -2.29 -5.04
C LEU A 107 -10.37 -2.55 -4.75
N ALA A 108 -9.65 -3.08 -5.73
CA ALA A 108 -8.23 -3.39 -5.57
C ALA A 108 -7.38 -2.13 -5.34
N THR A 109 -7.65 -1.04 -6.08
CA THR A 109 -6.90 0.22 -5.94
C THR A 109 -7.21 0.91 -4.61
N SER A 110 -8.48 0.99 -4.21
CA SER A 110 -8.86 1.56 -2.91
C SER A 110 -8.27 0.78 -1.73
N GLN A 111 -8.24 -0.55 -1.80
CA GLN A 111 -7.60 -1.39 -0.79
C GLN A 111 -6.09 -1.17 -0.73
N ALA A 112 -5.42 -1.10 -1.88
CA ALA A 112 -3.99 -0.84 -1.96
C ALA A 112 -3.63 0.54 -1.38
N GLU A 113 -4.39 1.58 -1.70
CA GLU A 113 -4.16 2.94 -1.20
C GLU A 113 -4.34 3.02 0.33
N ARG A 114 -5.36 2.34 0.88
CA ARG A 114 -5.54 2.22 2.34
C ARG A 114 -4.36 1.52 3.00
N SER A 115 -3.94 0.38 2.47
CA SER A 115 -2.80 -0.38 3.00
C SER A 115 -1.51 0.45 3.00
N PHE A 116 -1.23 1.16 1.91
CA PHE A 116 -0.06 2.04 1.80
C PHE A 116 -0.07 3.17 2.82
N ARG A 117 -1.22 3.84 3.01
CA ARG A 117 -1.38 4.90 4.03
C ARG A 117 -1.22 4.36 5.45
N HIS A 118 -1.77 3.18 5.76
CA HIS A 118 -1.56 2.54 7.05
C HIS A 118 -0.09 2.18 7.29
N ALA A 119 0.61 1.67 6.27
CA ALA A 119 2.04 1.41 6.33
C ALA A 119 2.84 2.69 6.59
N GLN A 120 2.56 3.79 5.88
CA GLN A 120 3.20 5.09 6.12
C GLN A 120 2.99 5.58 7.56
N ARG A 121 1.76 5.50 8.09
CA ARG A 121 1.46 5.89 9.47
C ARG A 121 2.24 5.03 10.48
N ALA A 122 2.30 3.72 10.26
CA ALA A 122 3.06 2.81 11.12
C ALA A 122 4.57 3.15 11.10
N VAL A 123 5.13 3.48 9.94
CA VAL A 123 6.52 3.94 9.80
C VAL A 123 6.76 5.23 10.58
N VAL A 124 5.89 6.23 10.43
CA VAL A 124 6.02 7.51 11.16
C VAL A 124 5.95 7.30 12.68
N VAL A 125 4.99 6.50 13.15
CA VAL A 125 4.85 6.19 14.58
C VAL A 125 6.06 5.42 15.08
N GLY A 126 6.52 4.40 14.35
CA GLY A 126 7.71 3.62 14.71
C GLY A 126 8.97 4.49 14.78
N PHE A 127 9.13 5.41 13.82
CA PHE A 127 10.24 6.37 13.82
C PHE A 127 10.17 7.33 15.01
N ALA A 128 9.00 7.86 15.34
CA ALA A 128 8.85 8.74 16.50
C ALA A 128 9.20 8.04 17.82
N VAL A 129 8.76 6.79 17.98
CA VAL A 129 9.13 5.96 19.15
C VAL A 129 10.64 5.75 19.22
N LEU A 130 11.30 5.49 18.08
CA LEU A 130 12.75 5.35 18.03
C LEU A 130 13.47 6.63 18.49
N VAL A 131 13.01 7.81 18.04
CA VAL A 131 13.59 9.11 18.44
C VAL A 131 13.46 9.33 19.95
N VAL A 132 12.29 9.05 20.53
CA VAL A 132 12.07 9.13 21.99
C VAL A 132 13.04 8.20 22.72
N ALA A 133 13.14 6.94 22.28
CA ALA A 133 14.00 5.94 22.92
C ALA A 133 15.47 6.39 22.91
N VAL A 134 15.97 6.88 21.78
CA VAL A 134 17.33 7.42 21.66
C VAL A 134 17.56 8.60 22.60
N ALA A 135 16.62 9.54 22.68
CA ALA A 135 16.72 10.70 23.57
C ALA A 135 16.78 10.30 25.06
N VAL A 136 15.94 9.33 25.47
CA VAL A 136 15.93 8.81 26.85
C VAL A 136 17.26 8.12 27.15
N VAL A 137 17.71 7.20 26.28
CA VAL A 137 18.97 6.47 26.44
C VAL A 137 20.15 7.42 26.60
N ALA A 138 20.24 8.44 25.73
CA ALA A 138 21.31 9.45 25.77
C ALA A 138 21.37 10.22 27.10
N SER A 139 20.25 10.32 27.82
CA SER A 139 20.17 11.03 29.11
C SER A 139 20.57 10.21 30.34
N THR A 140 20.54 8.87 30.24
CA THR A 140 20.72 7.99 31.41
C THR A 140 22.18 7.82 31.83
N GLY A 141 23.15 8.13 30.95
CA GLY A 141 24.58 7.90 31.18
C GLY A 141 24.98 6.42 31.38
N SER A 142 24.04 5.48 31.23
CA SER A 142 24.25 4.06 31.51
C SER A 142 24.64 3.30 30.25
N THR A 143 25.86 2.76 30.23
CA THR A 143 26.38 1.96 29.12
C THR A 143 25.53 0.72 28.85
N VAL A 144 24.95 0.10 29.88
CA VAL A 144 24.11 -1.11 29.73
C VAL A 144 22.83 -0.78 28.95
N ILE A 145 22.19 0.36 29.24
CA ILE A 145 20.99 0.82 28.55
C ILE A 145 21.31 1.19 27.09
N VAL A 146 22.46 1.80 26.85
CA VAL A 146 22.94 2.14 25.49
C VAL A 146 23.14 0.88 24.64
N ILE A 147 23.79 -0.15 25.19
CA ILE A 147 24.04 -1.41 24.46
C ILE A 147 22.71 -2.11 24.13
N ALA A 148 21.79 -2.20 25.09
CA ALA A 148 20.48 -2.82 24.89
C ALA A 148 19.63 -2.06 23.86
N ALA A 149 19.64 -0.72 23.88
CA ALA A 149 18.94 0.09 22.88
C ALA A 149 19.58 -0.07 21.48
N GLY A 150 20.91 -0.15 21.41
CA GLY A 150 21.64 -0.38 20.17
C GLY A 150 21.26 -1.69 19.49
N SER A 151 21.14 -2.79 20.24
CA SER A 151 20.78 -4.10 19.68
C SER A 151 19.35 -4.11 19.12
N ILE A 152 18.39 -3.49 19.82
CA ILE A 152 17.02 -3.31 19.33
C ILE A 152 16.99 -2.45 18.06
N GLY A 153 17.79 -1.39 18.02
CA GLY A 153 17.94 -0.54 16.84
C GLY A 153 18.44 -1.29 15.61
N VAL A 154 19.45 -2.15 15.78
CA VAL A 154 20.00 -2.99 14.71
C VAL A 154 18.94 -3.98 14.20
N VAL A 155 18.22 -4.67 15.10
CA VAL A 155 17.15 -5.61 14.71
C VAL A 155 16.02 -4.88 13.97
N GLY A 156 15.63 -3.70 14.44
CA GLY A 156 14.63 -2.87 13.78
C GLY A 156 15.06 -2.41 12.38
N ALA A 157 16.31 -1.98 12.24
CA ALA A 157 16.88 -1.58 10.94
C ALA A 157 16.94 -2.75 9.96
N ALA A 158 17.35 -3.94 10.43
CA ALA A 158 17.37 -5.15 9.62
C ALA A 158 15.96 -5.55 9.14
N LEU A 159 14.96 -5.47 10.02
CA LEU A 159 13.56 -5.72 9.68
C LEU A 159 13.04 -4.69 8.66
N ALA A 160 13.33 -3.41 8.85
CA ALA A 160 12.93 -2.34 7.92
C ALA A 160 13.57 -2.53 6.54
N ALA A 161 14.86 -2.90 6.48
CA ALA A 161 15.55 -3.22 5.24
C ALA A 161 14.95 -4.44 4.53
N TYR A 162 14.62 -5.49 5.28
CA TYR A 162 13.96 -6.69 4.74
C TYR A 162 12.57 -6.38 4.16
N LEU A 163 11.76 -5.62 4.88
CA LEU A 163 10.45 -5.18 4.42
C LEU A 163 10.58 -4.30 3.18
N GLY A 164 11.46 -3.29 3.20
CA GLY A 164 11.71 -2.40 2.06
C GLY A 164 12.12 -3.18 0.80
N ARG A 165 13.05 -4.13 0.93
CA ARG A 165 13.46 -5.02 -0.18
C ARG A 165 12.30 -5.85 -0.71
N SER A 166 11.43 -6.35 0.18
CA SER A 166 10.28 -7.17 -0.21
C SER A 166 9.23 -6.36 -0.95
N PHE A 167 8.94 -5.14 -0.49
CA PHE A 167 8.04 -4.22 -1.16
C PHE A 167 8.55 -3.82 -2.54
N LEU A 168 9.83 -3.46 -2.68
CA LEU A 168 10.42 -3.12 -3.98
C LEU A 168 10.30 -4.26 -4.99
N ARG A 169 10.60 -5.50 -4.59
CA ARG A 169 10.45 -6.68 -5.45
C ARG A 169 9.00 -6.94 -5.87
N ALA A 170 8.05 -6.73 -4.95
CA ALA A 170 6.63 -6.88 -5.27
C ALA A 170 6.17 -5.81 -6.28
N GLN A 171 6.68 -4.58 -6.15
CA GLN A 171 6.40 -3.46 -7.04
C GLN A 171 6.99 -3.67 -8.44
N GLU A 172 8.23 -4.17 -8.52
CA GLU A 172 8.89 -4.58 -9.77
C GLU A 172 8.07 -5.66 -10.50
N SER A 173 7.70 -6.74 -9.80
CA SER A 173 6.93 -7.84 -10.39
C SER A 173 5.54 -7.39 -10.86
N THR A 174 4.88 -6.50 -10.11
CA THR A 174 3.58 -5.95 -10.49
C THR A 174 3.70 -5.06 -11.74
N SER A 175 4.75 -4.23 -11.81
CA SER A 175 5.02 -3.35 -12.95
C SER A 175 5.33 -4.15 -14.21
N GLU A 176 6.10 -5.23 -14.08
CA GLU A 176 6.39 -6.14 -15.18
C GLU A 176 5.12 -6.84 -15.70
N ARG A 177 4.25 -7.30 -14.79
CA ARG A 177 2.95 -7.89 -15.15
C ARG A 177 2.03 -6.87 -15.83
N LEU A 178 1.99 -5.63 -15.35
CA LEU A 178 1.24 -4.54 -16.01
C LEU A 178 1.78 -4.29 -17.43
N ARG A 179 3.10 -4.25 -17.61
CA ARG A 179 3.72 -4.09 -18.94
C ARG A 179 3.30 -5.20 -19.90
N LEU A 180 3.32 -6.45 -19.43
CA LEU A 180 2.89 -7.62 -20.22
C LEU A 180 1.39 -7.61 -20.49
N TYR A 181 0.57 -7.18 -19.52
CA TYR A 181 -0.88 -7.06 -19.70
C TYR A 181 -1.23 -6.01 -20.75
N PHE A 182 -0.52 -4.87 -20.77
CA PHE A 182 -0.76 -3.80 -21.75
C PHE A 182 -0.20 -4.07 -23.15
N SER A 183 0.79 -4.97 -23.31
CA SER A 183 1.26 -5.36 -24.64
C SER A 183 0.28 -6.28 -25.37
N GLN A 184 -0.56 -7.03 -24.64
CA GLN A 184 -1.53 -7.97 -25.19
C GLN A 184 -2.67 -7.33 -26.02
N PRO A 185 -3.37 -6.26 -25.56
CA PRO A 185 -4.40 -5.59 -26.36
C PRO A 185 -3.86 -4.95 -27.63
N PHE A 186 -2.58 -4.58 -27.65
CA PHE A 186 -1.95 -4.03 -28.85
C PHE A 186 -1.86 -5.06 -29.98
N ALA A 187 -1.51 -6.30 -29.65
CA ALA A 187 -1.52 -7.43 -30.58
C ALA A 187 -2.94 -7.69 -31.11
N PHE A 188 -3.95 -7.66 -30.22
CA PHE A 188 -5.34 -7.84 -30.61
C PHE A 188 -5.84 -6.73 -31.54
N SER A 189 -5.46 -5.46 -31.31
CA SER A 189 -5.83 -4.34 -32.19
C SER A 189 -5.20 -4.46 -33.58
N ARG A 190 -3.95 -4.96 -33.67
CA ARG A 190 -3.29 -5.24 -34.95
C ARG A 190 -4.02 -6.33 -35.72
N GLN A 191 -4.46 -7.37 -35.03
CA GLN A 191 -5.22 -8.47 -35.62
C GLN A 191 -6.58 -8.02 -36.16
N LEU A 192 -7.34 -7.25 -35.38
CA LEU A 192 -8.61 -6.63 -35.83
C LEU A 192 -8.41 -5.65 -36.98
N SER A 193 -7.33 -4.87 -36.98
CA SER A 193 -7.01 -3.95 -38.07
C SER A 193 -6.68 -4.71 -39.37
N ALA A 194 -5.95 -5.82 -39.26
CA ALA A 194 -5.66 -6.68 -40.39
C ALA A 194 -6.92 -7.36 -40.94
N GLU A 195 -7.85 -7.80 -40.07
CA GLU A 195 -9.15 -8.32 -40.48
C GLU A 195 -9.98 -7.26 -41.23
N ARG A 196 -9.99 -6.01 -40.76
CA ARG A 196 -10.66 -4.91 -41.47
C ARG A 196 -10.05 -4.60 -42.82
N LEU A 197 -8.72 -4.64 -42.93
CA LEU A 197 -8.03 -4.45 -44.21
C LEU A 197 -8.30 -5.59 -45.19
N LEU A 198 -8.44 -6.83 -44.70
CA LEU A 198 -8.85 -7.98 -45.51
C LEU A 198 -10.24 -7.81 -46.12
N ILE A 199 -11.15 -7.11 -45.43
CA ILE A 199 -12.49 -6.85 -45.94
C ILE A 199 -12.47 -5.92 -47.17
N LEU A 200 -11.43 -5.08 -47.31
CA LEU A 200 -11.28 -4.13 -48.41
C LEU A 200 -10.57 -4.71 -49.65
N LEU A 201 -10.04 -5.94 -49.56
CA LEU A 201 -9.38 -6.62 -50.67
C LEU A 201 -10.41 -7.37 -51.54
N ASP A 202 -10.17 -7.35 -52.86
CA ASP A 202 -10.90 -8.14 -53.85
C ASP A 202 -10.75 -9.65 -53.59
N SER A 203 -11.71 -10.45 -54.08
CA SER A 203 -11.83 -11.88 -53.72
C SER A 203 -10.60 -12.72 -54.09
N GLU A 204 -9.88 -12.34 -55.14
CA GLU A 204 -8.67 -13.02 -55.60
C GLU A 204 -7.48 -12.79 -54.64
N ASP A 205 -7.25 -11.54 -54.24
CA ASP A 205 -6.15 -11.16 -53.34
C ASP A 205 -6.42 -11.52 -51.88
N ARG A 206 -7.70 -11.55 -51.47
CA ARG A 206 -8.09 -11.88 -50.10
C ARG A 206 -7.65 -13.29 -49.70
N ALA A 207 -7.75 -14.28 -50.59
CA ALA A 207 -7.36 -15.67 -50.27
C ALA A 207 -5.84 -15.85 -50.11
N ALA A 208 -5.03 -15.04 -50.78
CA ALA A 208 -3.58 -14.98 -50.58
C ALA A 208 -3.25 -14.28 -49.26
N ALA A 209 -3.83 -13.10 -49.02
CA ALA A 209 -3.60 -12.30 -47.82
C ALA A 209 -4.05 -13.01 -46.52
N VAL A 210 -5.16 -13.78 -46.55
CA VAL A 210 -5.59 -14.60 -45.40
C VAL A 210 -4.57 -15.70 -45.08
N ARG A 211 -4.00 -16.35 -46.11
CA ARG A 211 -2.96 -17.38 -45.90
C ARG A 211 -1.70 -16.80 -45.28
N ASP A 212 -1.28 -15.63 -45.74
CA ASP A 212 -0.12 -14.93 -45.18
C ASP A 212 -0.38 -14.47 -43.75
N LEU A 213 -1.60 -14.02 -43.45
CA LEU A 213 -2.00 -13.67 -42.08
C LEU A 213 -1.98 -14.88 -41.13
N ILE A 214 -2.52 -16.02 -41.57
CA ILE A 214 -2.50 -17.27 -40.78
C ILE A 214 -1.05 -17.70 -40.53
N ARG A 215 -0.18 -17.64 -41.54
CA ARG A 215 1.25 -17.95 -41.39
C ARG A 215 1.92 -17.01 -40.38
N ALA A 216 1.68 -15.70 -40.49
CA ALA A 216 2.23 -14.72 -39.56
C ALA A 216 1.74 -14.91 -38.11
N ILE A 217 0.48 -15.33 -37.91
CA ILE A 217 -0.06 -15.65 -36.57
C ILE A 217 0.59 -16.92 -36.00
N MET A 218 0.82 -17.94 -36.83
CA MET A 218 1.47 -19.20 -36.43
C MET A 218 2.96 -19.01 -36.11
N GLU A 219 3.61 -18.03 -36.73
CA GLU A 219 5.00 -17.67 -36.50
C GLU A 219 5.20 -16.63 -35.38
N LEU A 220 4.11 -16.06 -34.84
CA LEU A 220 4.21 -15.09 -33.75
C LEU A 220 4.85 -15.77 -32.53
N PRO A 221 5.97 -15.25 -32.01
CA PRO A 221 6.57 -15.78 -30.80
C PRO A 221 5.52 -15.71 -29.68
N LEU A 222 5.18 -16.86 -29.09
CA LEU A 222 4.41 -16.88 -27.84
C LEU A 222 5.15 -15.95 -26.88
N ALA A 223 4.45 -14.92 -26.39
CA ALA A 223 5.01 -14.00 -25.41
C ALA A 223 5.73 -14.85 -24.35
N PRO A 224 6.99 -14.54 -24.00
CA PRO A 224 7.74 -15.37 -23.08
C PRO A 224 6.90 -15.53 -21.82
N VAL A 225 6.38 -16.74 -21.62
CA VAL A 225 5.74 -17.13 -20.37
C VAL A 225 6.91 -17.30 -19.43
N ASP A 226 7.34 -16.20 -18.83
CA ASP A 226 8.39 -16.25 -17.82
C ASP A 226 7.85 -17.20 -16.74
N PRO A 227 8.48 -18.38 -16.56
CA PRO A 227 7.94 -19.38 -15.65
C PRO A 227 7.82 -18.69 -14.31
N ILE A 228 6.59 -18.64 -13.77
CA ILE A 228 6.29 -18.08 -12.45
C ILE A 228 7.44 -18.51 -11.57
N ARG A 229 8.33 -17.56 -11.21
CA ARG A 229 9.54 -17.83 -10.44
C ARG A 229 9.05 -18.38 -9.13
N LYS A 230 8.93 -19.72 -9.04
CA LYS A 230 8.49 -20.46 -7.86
C LYS A 230 9.28 -19.85 -6.74
N GLY A 231 8.58 -19.20 -5.82
CA GLY A 231 9.19 -18.49 -4.70
C GLY A 231 10.30 -19.37 -4.17
N ARG A 232 11.53 -18.85 -4.23
CA ARG A 232 12.70 -19.54 -3.70
C ARG A 232 12.41 -19.68 -2.20
N HIS A 233 11.82 -20.81 -1.80
CA HIS A 233 11.72 -21.21 -0.42
C HIS A 233 13.15 -21.21 0.10
N SER A 234 13.48 -20.19 0.90
CA SER A 234 14.74 -20.12 1.59
C SER A 234 14.73 -21.20 2.66
N THR A 235 15.11 -22.42 2.28
CA THR A 235 15.71 -23.37 3.20
C THR A 235 17.10 -22.84 3.53
N GLY A 236 17.16 -21.84 4.41
CA GLY A 236 18.40 -21.52 5.11
C GLY A 236 18.65 -22.58 6.18
N PRO A 237 19.90 -23.03 6.38
CA PRO A 237 20.20 -23.98 7.44
C PRO A 237 19.95 -23.32 8.80
N LEU A 238 19.29 -24.07 9.68
CA LEU A 238 19.19 -23.81 11.11
C LEU A 238 20.59 -23.85 11.76
#